data_AF-A0A3P9B2J7-F1
#
_entry.id   AF-A0A3P9B2J7-F1
#
_cell.length_a   1.000
_cell.length_b   1.000
_cell.length_c   1.000
_cell.angle_alpha   90.00
_cell.angle_beta   90.00
_cell.angle_gamma   90.00
#
_symmetry.space_group_name_H-M   'P 1'
#
loop_
_entity.id
_entity.type
_entity.pdbx_description
1 polymer ?
#
loop_
_entity_poly.entity_id
_entity_poly.type
_entity_poly.pdbx_seq_one_letter_code
_entity_poly.pdbx_strand_id
1 'polypeptide(L)'
;LPESERGFIHCCVPLCSASAKFNGILSFHAFPTHSDLRRQWLVNIRRDHFTITSHTRVCCRHFASDQLIEPTTLDGRRRLIKGAVPTLFEWNGYKVEPPRRSVWERTEQRPELVPPDDQEEHSLTRDHDYCSVPEPSALDISASAAEDLSKDVETLRKEIQDASGLHVQKCVRHHPHHFSKTLRTNPTVR
;
A
#
# COMPACT_ATOMS: atom_id res chain seq x y z
N LEU A 1 8.55 -16.16 -37.81
CA LEU A 1 7.26 -15.44 -37.79
C LEU A 1 7.56 -13.98 -37.43
N PRO A 2 7.04 -12.99 -38.20
CA PRO A 2 7.41 -11.60 -38.02
C PRO A 2 6.91 -11.08 -36.67
N GLU A 3 7.67 -10.19 -36.06
CA GLU A 3 7.41 -9.68 -34.70
C GLU A 3 6.16 -8.78 -34.59
N SER A 4 5.50 -8.49 -35.72
CA SER A 4 4.41 -7.52 -35.88
C SER A 4 3.01 -8.03 -35.53
N GLU A 5 2.81 -9.33 -35.28
CA GLU A 5 1.50 -9.91 -34.94
C GLU A 5 1.36 -10.31 -33.46
N ARG A 6 2.32 -9.95 -32.61
CA ARG A 6 2.11 -10.07 -31.16
C ARG A 6 1.16 -8.97 -30.70
N GLY A 7 -0.13 -9.30 -30.64
CA GLY A 7 -1.15 -8.45 -30.02
C GLY A 7 -0.65 -7.85 -28.71
N PHE A 8 -0.96 -6.57 -28.48
CA PHE A 8 -0.38 -5.82 -27.38
C PHE A 8 -0.83 -6.43 -26.05
N ILE A 9 0.12 -7.01 -25.32
CA ILE A 9 -0.16 -7.57 -24.00
C ILE A 9 -0.26 -6.42 -23.00
N HIS A 10 -1.42 -6.30 -22.36
CA HIS A 10 -1.67 -5.37 -21.27
C HIS A 10 -1.84 -6.13 -19.96
N CYS A 11 -1.46 -5.50 -18.84
CA CYS A 11 -1.76 -6.03 -17.52
C CYS A 11 -3.28 -6.00 -17.28
N CYS A 12 -3.86 -7.09 -16.79
CA CYS A 12 -5.29 -7.16 -16.49
C CYS A 12 -5.68 -6.56 -15.13
N VAL A 13 -4.69 -6.22 -14.30
CA VAL A 13 -4.90 -5.67 -12.96
C VAL A 13 -5.52 -4.27 -13.06
N PRO A 14 -6.63 -3.99 -12.35
CA PRO A 14 -7.22 -2.65 -12.32
C PRO A 14 -6.17 -1.59 -11.97
N LEU A 15 -6.30 -0.42 -12.60
CA LEU A 15 -5.42 0.74 -12.40
C LEU A 15 -3.95 0.53 -12.84
N CYS A 16 -3.59 -0.64 -13.37
CA CYS A 16 -2.27 -0.88 -13.95
C CYS A 16 -2.28 -0.60 -15.45
N SER A 17 -1.52 0.42 -15.88
CA SER A 17 -1.36 0.79 -17.30
C SER A 17 -0.20 0.07 -18.00
N ALA A 18 0.41 -0.93 -17.36
CA ALA A 18 1.56 -1.63 -17.91
C ALA A 18 1.22 -2.39 -19.21
N SER A 19 2.03 -2.16 -20.23
CA SER A 19 1.92 -2.79 -21.54
C SER A 19 3.28 -3.31 -21.99
N ALA A 20 3.32 -4.52 -22.55
CA ALA A 20 4.55 -5.15 -23.03
C ALA A 20 5.23 -4.34 -24.16
N LYS A 21 4.46 -3.55 -24.92
CA LYS A 21 5.00 -2.68 -25.98
C LYS A 21 5.85 -1.55 -25.43
N PHE A 22 5.39 -0.92 -24.34
CA PHE A 22 5.99 0.29 -23.77
C PHE A 22 6.86 0.00 -22.56
N ASN A 23 6.80 -1.22 -22.00
CA ASN A 23 7.51 -1.62 -20.79
C ASN A 23 8.32 -2.91 -21.05
N GLY A 24 9.37 -2.82 -21.85
CA GLY A 24 10.20 -3.97 -22.24
C GLY A 24 10.92 -4.67 -21.06
N ILE A 25 11.10 -3.97 -19.95
CA ILE A 25 11.74 -4.49 -18.73
C ILE A 25 10.79 -5.39 -17.94
N LEU A 26 9.47 -5.17 -18.06
CA LEU A 26 8.48 -5.94 -17.30
C LEU A 26 8.25 -7.30 -17.95
N SER A 27 8.22 -8.34 -17.12
CA SER A 27 7.71 -9.64 -17.52
C SER A 27 6.19 -9.70 -17.29
N PHE A 28 5.51 -10.44 -18.17
CA PHE A 28 4.06 -10.62 -18.17
C PHE A 28 3.76 -12.09 -18.01
N HIS A 29 3.03 -12.44 -16.96
CA HIS A 29 2.78 -13.81 -16.55
C HIS A 29 1.35 -14.23 -16.86
N ALA A 30 1.19 -15.41 -17.43
CA ALA A 30 -0.12 -16.03 -17.62
C ALA A 30 -0.71 -16.51 -16.30
N PHE A 31 -2.03 -16.62 -16.23
CA PHE A 31 -2.68 -17.27 -15.10
C PHE A 31 -2.24 -18.74 -15.01
N PRO A 32 -2.04 -19.25 -13.78
CA PRO A 32 -1.63 -20.63 -13.56
C PRO A 32 -2.73 -21.61 -13.99
N THR A 33 -2.30 -22.82 -14.37
CA THR A 33 -3.21 -23.91 -14.75
C THR A 33 -3.92 -24.51 -13.53
N HIS A 34 -3.27 -24.53 -12.36
CA HIS A 34 -3.86 -25.01 -11.11
C HIS A 34 -5.02 -24.12 -10.67
N SER A 35 -6.20 -24.72 -10.49
CA SER A 35 -7.46 -24.03 -10.18
C SER A 35 -7.38 -23.19 -8.90
N ASP A 36 -6.75 -23.70 -7.84
CA ASP A 36 -6.65 -22.98 -6.56
C ASP A 36 -5.76 -21.75 -6.64
N LEU A 37 -4.57 -21.87 -7.23
CA LEU A 37 -3.67 -20.74 -7.40
C LEU A 37 -4.30 -19.69 -8.33
N ARG A 38 -5.00 -20.13 -9.38
CA ARG A 38 -5.75 -19.25 -10.28
C ARG A 38 -6.87 -18.53 -9.53
N ARG A 39 -7.58 -19.21 -8.65
CA ARG A 39 -8.61 -18.60 -7.77
C ARG A 39 -8.01 -17.58 -6.82
N GLN A 40 -6.85 -17.85 -6.23
CA GLN A 40 -6.14 -16.88 -5.38
C GLN A 40 -5.78 -15.61 -6.16
N TRP A 41 -5.28 -15.75 -7.39
CA TRP A 41 -5.00 -14.59 -8.25
C TRP A 41 -6.26 -13.76 -8.51
N LEU A 42 -7.37 -14.42 -8.84
CA LEU A 42 -8.65 -13.75 -9.09
C LEU A 42 -9.14 -12.96 -7.87
N VAL A 43 -9.11 -13.58 -6.69
CA VAL A 43 -9.49 -12.95 -5.42
C VAL A 43 -8.61 -11.74 -5.13
N ASN A 44 -7.30 -11.87 -5.33
CA ASN A 44 -6.36 -10.80 -5.06
C ASN A 44 -6.54 -9.63 -6.02
N ILE A 45 -6.82 -9.88 -7.31
CA ILE A 45 -6.96 -8.83 -8.34
C ILE A 45 -8.26 -8.02 -8.19
N ARG A 46 -9.28 -8.55 -7.47
CA ARG A 46 -10.53 -7.84 -7.14
C ARG A 46 -11.25 -7.24 -8.35
N ARG A 47 -11.33 -8.01 -9.43
CA ARG A 47 -12.01 -7.57 -10.66
C ARG A 47 -13.33 -8.29 -10.86
N ASP A 48 -14.41 -7.53 -10.85
CA ASP A 48 -15.75 -8.05 -11.08
C ASP A 48 -15.96 -8.46 -12.54
N HIS A 49 -16.81 -9.47 -12.76
CA HIS A 49 -17.16 -10.01 -14.07
C HIS A 49 -15.96 -10.32 -14.99
N PHE A 50 -14.86 -10.80 -14.40
CA PHE A 50 -13.62 -10.99 -15.13
C PHE A 50 -13.49 -12.39 -15.73
N THR A 51 -13.34 -12.45 -17.06
CA THR A 51 -13.07 -13.69 -17.80
C THR A 51 -11.60 -13.78 -18.17
N ILE A 52 -10.91 -14.79 -17.64
CA ILE A 52 -9.51 -15.09 -17.98
C ILE A 52 -9.48 -15.76 -19.35
N THR A 53 -8.81 -15.12 -20.32
CA THR A 53 -8.49 -15.71 -21.62
C THR A 53 -7.02 -16.14 -21.68
N SER A 54 -6.64 -16.87 -22.74
CA SER A 54 -5.25 -17.25 -23.02
C SER A 54 -4.28 -16.08 -23.15
N HIS A 55 -4.78 -14.86 -23.38
CA HIS A 55 -3.98 -13.64 -23.54
C HIS A 55 -4.00 -12.73 -22.30
N THR A 56 -4.80 -13.05 -21.28
CA THR A 56 -4.79 -12.30 -20.02
C THR A 56 -3.47 -12.49 -19.29
N ARG A 57 -2.85 -11.38 -18.87
CA ARG A 57 -1.53 -11.39 -18.23
C ARG A 57 -1.50 -10.44 -17.04
N VAL A 58 -0.69 -10.79 -16.06
CA VAL A 58 -0.33 -9.93 -14.92
C VAL A 58 1.15 -9.58 -15.03
N CYS A 59 1.51 -8.31 -14.91
CA CYS A 59 2.93 -7.90 -14.97
C CYS A 59 3.64 -8.17 -13.64
N CYS A 60 4.97 -8.33 -13.68
CA CYS A 60 5.77 -8.68 -12.51
C CYS A 60 5.72 -7.66 -11.36
N ARG A 61 5.27 -6.42 -11.59
CA ARG A 61 5.10 -5.38 -10.53
C ARG A 61 4.13 -5.79 -9.43
N HIS A 62 3.22 -6.72 -9.71
CA HIS A 62 2.23 -7.16 -8.73
C HIS A 62 2.73 -8.30 -7.83
N PHE A 63 3.95 -8.77 -8.05
CA PHE A 63 4.56 -9.84 -7.26
C PHE A 63 5.70 -9.26 -6.43
N ALA A 64 5.85 -9.78 -5.21
CA ALA A 64 7.00 -9.46 -4.38
C ALA A 64 8.30 -9.99 -5.01
N SER A 65 9.41 -9.32 -4.73
CA SER A 65 10.70 -9.63 -5.36
C SER A 65 11.22 -11.04 -5.04
N ASP A 66 10.87 -11.58 -3.87
CA ASP A 66 11.17 -12.95 -3.43
C ASP A 66 10.39 -14.02 -4.22
N GLN A 67 9.29 -13.64 -4.86
CA GLN A 67 8.50 -14.51 -5.74
C GLN A 67 8.96 -14.46 -7.20
N LEU A 68 9.95 -13.61 -7.52
CA LEU A 68 10.51 -13.46 -8.85
C LEU A 68 11.89 -14.12 -8.93
N ILE A 69 12.04 -15.00 -9.92
CA ILE A 69 13.31 -15.61 -10.30
C ILE A 69 13.93 -14.72 -11.36
N GLU A 70 15.09 -14.15 -11.04
CA GLU A 70 15.88 -13.37 -11.98
C GLU A 70 16.42 -14.25 -13.12
N PRO A 71 16.48 -13.73 -14.35
CA PRO A 71 17.00 -14.47 -15.49
C PRO A 71 18.50 -14.74 -15.33
N THR A 72 18.94 -15.93 -15.75
CA THR A 72 20.36 -16.30 -15.78
C THR A 72 21.10 -15.69 -16.97
N THR A 73 20.36 -15.29 -18.01
CA THR A 73 20.89 -14.70 -19.25
C THR A 73 20.52 -13.22 -19.34
N LEU A 74 21.35 -12.43 -20.04
CA LEU A 74 21.13 -10.99 -20.24
C LEU A 74 19.82 -10.67 -20.97
N ASP A 75 19.41 -11.52 -21.92
CA ASP A 75 18.14 -11.40 -22.66
C ASP A 75 16.96 -12.14 -21.99
N GLY A 76 17.19 -12.76 -20.83
CA GLY A 76 16.18 -13.52 -20.14
C GLY A 76 15.11 -12.62 -19.51
N ARG A 77 13.91 -13.17 -19.32
CA ARG A 77 12.83 -12.50 -18.58
C ARG A 77 12.68 -13.14 -17.20
N ARG A 78 12.33 -12.31 -16.20
CA ARG A 78 11.95 -12.80 -14.87
C ARG A 78 10.84 -13.83 -14.96
N ARG A 79 10.88 -14.83 -14.08
CA ARG A 79 9.88 -15.90 -13.96
C ARG A 79 9.30 -15.89 -12.55
N LEU A 80 8.12 -16.46 -12.38
CA LEU A 80 7.53 -16.64 -11.05
C LEU A 80 8.00 -17.95 -10.43
N ILE A 81 8.22 -17.96 -9.11
CA ILE A 81 8.36 -19.19 -8.34
C ILE A 81 7.05 -20.00 -8.38
N LYS A 82 7.13 -21.28 -8.01
CA LYS A 82 5.92 -22.12 -7.86
C LYS A 82 5.06 -21.58 -6.72
N GLY A 83 3.76 -21.46 -6.94
CA GLY A 83 2.82 -20.95 -5.93
C GLY A 83 2.81 -19.44 -5.79
N ALA A 84 3.50 -18.70 -6.66
CA ALA A 84 3.52 -17.24 -6.57
C ALA A 84 2.11 -16.64 -6.74
N VAL A 85 1.79 -15.62 -5.94
CA VAL A 85 0.53 -14.89 -5.96
C VAL A 85 0.76 -13.39 -6.07
N PRO A 86 -0.06 -12.66 -6.86
CA PRO A 86 0.05 -11.22 -6.94
C PRO A 86 -0.48 -10.63 -5.65
N THR A 87 0.33 -9.83 -4.98
CA THR A 87 0.03 -9.24 -3.66
C THR A 87 0.27 -7.74 -3.62
N LEU A 88 0.89 -7.13 -4.64
CA LEU A 88 1.22 -5.71 -4.65
C LEU A 88 0.25 -4.94 -5.55
N PHE A 89 -0.56 -4.06 -4.97
CA PHE A 89 -1.61 -3.35 -5.67
C PHE A 89 -1.78 -1.92 -5.14
N GLU A 90 -2.48 -1.09 -5.89
CA GLU A 90 -2.74 0.29 -5.46
C GLU A 90 -3.58 0.35 -4.17
N TRP A 91 -4.57 -0.53 -4.03
CA TRP A 91 -5.45 -0.58 -2.85
C TRP A 91 -4.79 -1.09 -1.56
N ASN A 92 -3.55 -1.60 -1.63
CA ASN A 92 -2.77 -1.92 -0.43
C ASN A 92 -1.45 -1.13 -0.36
N GLY A 93 -1.32 -0.06 -1.15
CA GLY A 93 -0.13 0.78 -1.17
C GLY A 93 1.14 0.02 -1.55
N TYR A 94 1.03 -1.06 -2.33
CA TYR A 94 2.13 -1.95 -2.70
C TYR A 94 2.85 -2.55 -1.47
N LYS A 95 2.10 -2.91 -0.43
CA LYS A 95 2.60 -3.56 0.78
C LYS A 95 1.89 -4.89 1.01
N VAL A 96 2.66 -5.88 1.45
CA VAL A 96 2.15 -7.17 1.91
C VAL A 96 2.05 -7.10 3.42
N GLU A 97 0.83 -7.07 3.95
CA GLU A 97 0.62 -7.23 5.38
C GLU A 97 1.09 -8.62 5.81
N PRO A 98 1.81 -8.75 6.94
CA PRO A 98 2.15 -10.06 7.46
C PRO A 98 0.88 -10.88 7.70
N PRO A 99 0.91 -12.20 7.47
CA PRO A 99 -0.22 -13.06 7.78
C PRO A 99 -0.71 -12.75 9.19
N ARG A 100 -2.00 -12.45 9.32
CA ARG A 100 -2.59 -12.25 10.66
C ARG A 100 -2.36 -13.54 11.44
N ARG A 101 -1.65 -13.42 12.56
CA ARG A 101 -1.36 -14.54 13.47
C ARG A 101 -2.63 -15.32 13.73
N SER A 102 -2.51 -16.65 13.72
CA SER A 102 -3.65 -17.51 13.97
C SER A 102 -4.22 -17.25 15.36
N VAL A 103 -5.49 -17.62 15.58
CA VAL A 103 -6.11 -17.52 16.91
C VAL A 103 -5.29 -18.28 17.95
N TRP A 104 -4.77 -19.45 17.58
CA TRP A 104 -3.95 -20.33 18.42
C TRP A 104 -2.63 -19.69 18.85
N GLU A 105 -1.95 -19.04 17.91
CA GLU A 105 -0.67 -18.37 18.14
C GLU A 105 -0.80 -17.14 19.05
N ARG A 106 -1.98 -16.53 19.11
CA ARG A 106 -2.30 -15.46 20.06
C ARG A 106 -2.54 -15.99 21.47
N THR A 107 -3.11 -17.19 21.61
CA THR A 107 -3.40 -17.82 22.89
C THR A 107 -2.14 -18.32 23.58
N GLU A 108 -1.17 -18.85 22.85
CA GLU A 108 0.12 -19.34 23.40
C GLU A 108 1.04 -18.22 23.93
N GLN A 109 0.81 -16.97 23.53
CA GLN A 109 1.55 -15.81 24.03
C GLN A 109 0.86 -15.12 25.22
N ARG A 110 -0.26 -15.66 25.72
CA ARG A 110 -0.81 -15.20 27.00
C ARG A 110 0.19 -15.55 28.10
N PRO A 111 0.71 -14.58 28.87
CA PRO A 111 1.55 -14.90 30.02
C PRO A 111 0.78 -15.87 30.91
N GLU A 112 1.39 -17.02 31.19
CA GLU A 112 0.89 -17.98 32.18
C GLU A 112 0.88 -17.22 33.51
N LEU A 113 -0.31 -16.79 33.95
CA LEU A 113 -0.48 -16.23 35.28
C LEU A 113 -0.13 -17.37 36.24
N VAL A 114 1.08 -17.32 36.78
CA VAL A 114 1.53 -18.22 37.85
C VAL A 114 0.45 -18.16 38.93
N PRO A 115 -0.22 -19.27 39.27
CA PRO A 115 -1.18 -19.27 40.36
C PRO A 115 -0.43 -18.94 41.64
N PRO A 116 -0.84 -17.94 42.43
CA PRO A 116 -0.40 -17.84 43.80
C PRO A 116 -0.94 -19.07 44.53
N ASP A 117 -0.03 -19.84 45.11
CA ASP A 117 -0.35 -20.99 45.92
C ASP A 117 -1.07 -20.53 47.21
N ASP A 118 -2.14 -21.26 47.49
CA ASP A 118 -2.79 -21.53 48.78
C ASP A 118 -3.67 -20.50 49.54
N GLN A 119 -4.95 -20.92 49.61
CA GLN A 119 -5.88 -20.88 50.77
C GLN A 119 -6.73 -19.61 51.02
N GLU A 120 -7.98 -19.60 50.53
CA GLU A 120 -9.19 -19.85 51.36
C GLU A 120 -10.47 -19.66 50.52
N GLU A 121 -11.35 -20.64 50.61
CA GLU A 121 -12.65 -20.72 49.96
C GLU A 121 -13.67 -19.87 50.73
N HIS A 122 -14.19 -18.78 50.16
CA HIS A 122 -15.45 -18.18 50.60
C HIS A 122 -16.24 -17.59 49.42
N SER A 123 -17.20 -18.40 48.94
CA SER A 123 -18.56 -18.07 48.51
C SER A 123 -18.90 -16.65 48.00
N LEU A 124 -19.21 -16.59 46.69
CA LEU A 124 -20.30 -15.81 46.06
C LEU A 124 -20.64 -14.42 46.61
N THR A 125 -20.00 -13.36 46.10
CA THR A 125 -20.69 -12.21 45.47
C THR A 125 -19.72 -11.52 44.49
N ARG A 126 -20.11 -11.44 43.22
CA ARG A 126 -19.46 -10.57 42.24
C ARG A 126 -19.95 -9.16 42.50
N ASP A 127 -19.35 -8.49 43.48
CA ASP A 127 -19.58 -7.07 43.69
C ASP A 127 -18.78 -6.30 42.64
N HIS A 128 -19.56 -5.64 41.77
CA HIS A 128 -19.10 -4.71 40.76
C HIS A 128 -18.50 -3.48 41.45
N ASP A 129 -17.20 -3.48 41.70
CA ASP A 129 -16.48 -2.25 42.03
C ASP A 129 -16.20 -1.44 40.75
N TYR A 130 -17.25 -0.77 40.25
CA TYR A 130 -17.14 0.22 39.16
C TYR A 130 -16.81 1.63 39.70
N CYS A 131 -16.61 1.80 41.01
CA CYS A 131 -16.45 3.12 41.64
C CYS A 131 -15.23 3.23 42.57
N SER A 132 -14.13 2.54 42.27
CA SER A 132 -12.83 2.97 42.79
C SER A 132 -12.41 4.26 42.06
N VAL A 133 -12.58 5.40 42.74
CA VAL A 133 -12.10 6.71 42.24
C VAL A 133 -10.58 6.60 42.07
N PRO A 134 -10.02 6.94 40.89
CA PRO A 134 -8.57 6.95 40.71
C PRO A 134 -7.92 7.81 41.79
N GLU A 135 -6.85 7.30 42.37
CA GLU A 135 -6.06 8.01 43.38
C GLU A 135 -5.70 9.41 42.84
N PRO A 136 -5.85 10.50 43.63
CA PRO A 136 -5.75 11.87 43.11
C PRO A 136 -4.47 12.15 42.30
N SER A 137 -3.36 11.48 42.64
CA SER A 137 -2.10 11.58 41.91
C SER A 137 -2.18 11.04 40.48
N ALA A 138 -2.99 10.00 40.24
CA ALA A 138 -3.19 9.41 38.91
C ALA A 138 -3.96 10.35 37.97
N LEU A 139 -4.85 11.18 38.52
CA LEU A 139 -5.57 12.21 37.76
C LEU A 139 -4.64 13.36 37.35
N ASP A 140 -3.74 13.80 38.23
CA ASP A 140 -2.77 14.86 37.93
C ASP A 140 -1.74 14.42 36.87
N ILE A 141 -1.29 13.17 36.92
CA ILE A 141 -0.41 12.60 35.88
C ILE A 141 -1.15 12.52 34.54
N SER A 142 -2.43 12.14 34.55
CA SER A 142 -3.24 12.06 33.33
C SER A 142 -3.54 13.43 32.73
N ALA A 143 -3.79 14.43 33.58
CA ALA A 143 -4.03 15.82 33.17
C ALA A 143 -2.78 16.45 32.54
N SER A 144 -1.62 16.30 33.18
CA SER A 144 -0.35 16.80 32.63
C SER A 144 0.03 16.15 31.29
N ALA A 145 -0.15 14.84 31.16
CA ALA A 145 0.06 14.15 29.89
C ALA A 145 -0.90 14.62 28.78
N ALA A 146 -2.15 14.96 29.13
CA ALA A 146 -3.11 15.50 28.17
C ALA A 146 -2.76 16.92 27.71
N GLU A 147 -2.25 17.77 28.62
CA GLU A 147 -1.77 19.11 28.29
C GLU A 147 -0.56 19.09 27.36
N ASP A 148 0.40 18.20 27.64
CA ASP A 148 1.60 18.07 26.81
C ASP A 148 1.26 17.54 25.42
N LEU A 149 0.35 16.56 25.32
CA LEU A 149 -0.16 16.09 24.03
C LEU A 149 -0.87 17.19 23.25
N SER A 150 -1.60 18.09 23.92
CA SER A 150 -2.26 19.23 23.28
C SER A 150 -1.24 20.21 22.67
N LYS A 151 -0.15 20.50 23.39
CA LYS A 151 0.94 21.38 22.90
C LYS A 151 1.66 20.78 21.70
N ASP A 152 1.90 19.47 21.71
CA ASP A 152 2.53 18.77 20.59
C ASP A 152 1.64 18.80 19.34
N VAL A 153 0.32 18.58 19.50
CA VAL A 153 -0.65 18.68 18.40
C VAL A 153 -0.68 20.09 17.82
N GLU A 154 -0.65 21.14 18.65
CA GLU A 154 -0.61 22.53 18.19
C GLU A 154 0.70 22.85 17.44
N THR A 155 1.83 22.37 17.94
CA THR A 155 3.15 22.56 17.33
C THR A 155 3.20 21.91 15.94
N LEU A 156 2.78 20.65 15.84
CA LEU A 156 2.74 19.91 14.56
C LEU A 156 1.78 20.57 13.55
N ARG A 157 0.64 21.09 14.01
CA ARG A 157 -0.29 21.84 13.14
C ARG A 157 0.36 23.09 12.57
N LYS A 158 1.14 23.82 13.37
CA LYS A 158 1.88 25.00 12.93
C LYS A 158 2.98 24.64 11.92
N GLU A 159 3.74 23.58 12.18
CA GLU A 159 4.76 23.09 11.22
C GLU A 159 4.15 22.68 9.87
N ILE A 160 3.00 22.00 9.88
CA ILE A 160 2.26 21.65 8.65
C ILE A 160 1.83 22.92 7.92
N GLN A 161 1.34 23.94 8.63
CA GLN A 161 0.93 25.21 8.04
C GLN A 161 2.11 25.97 7.43
N ASP A 162 3.25 26.02 8.11
CA ASP A 162 4.48 26.67 7.62
C ASP A 162 5.07 25.93 6.41
N ALA A 163 5.08 24.59 6.44
CA ALA A 163 5.50 23.76 5.31
C ALA A 163 4.57 23.92 4.10
N SER A 164 3.26 24.07 4.33
CA SER A 164 2.29 24.35 3.27
C SER A 164 2.45 25.75 2.67
N GLY A 165 2.79 26.77 3.47
CA GLY A 165 3.10 28.12 3.00
C GLY A 165 4.36 28.19 2.15
N LEU A 166 5.39 27.43 2.50
CA LEU A 166 6.62 27.27 1.70
C LEU A 166 6.36 26.61 0.33
N HIS A 167 5.36 25.71 0.26
CA HIS A 167 4.96 25.07 -0.99
C HIS A 167 4.24 26.06 -1.92
N VAL A 168 3.39 26.94 -1.39
CA VAL A 168 2.68 27.96 -2.17
C VAL A 168 3.65 29.04 -2.70
N GLN A 169 4.65 29.47 -1.93
CA GLN A 169 5.62 30.49 -2.38
C GLN A 169 6.54 30.01 -3.52
N LYS A 170 6.86 28.71 -3.57
CA LYS A 170 7.67 28.12 -4.66
C LYS A 170 6.90 28.00 -5.98
N CYS A 171 5.57 27.84 -5.94
CA CYS A 171 4.74 27.78 -7.14
C CYS A 171 4.55 29.15 -7.83
N VAL A 172 4.72 30.28 -7.13
CA VAL A 172 4.48 31.62 -7.70
C VAL A 172 5.70 32.19 -8.46
N ARG A 173 6.90 31.58 -8.39
CA ARG A 173 8.14 32.14 -8.98
C ARG A 173 8.60 31.56 -10.32
N HIS A 174 7.79 30.76 -11.02
CA HIS A 174 8.14 30.31 -12.38
C HIS A 174 6.99 30.55 -13.37
N HIS A 175 6.84 31.80 -13.79
CA HIS A 175 6.11 32.15 -15.00
C HIS A 175 7.11 32.75 -16.01
N PRO A 176 7.61 31.99 -16.99
CA PRO A 176 8.40 32.59 -18.06
C PRO A 176 7.47 33.41 -18.97
N HIS A 177 7.80 34.69 -19.12
CA HIS A 177 7.26 35.56 -20.16
C HIS A 177 7.69 35.02 -21.53
N HIS A 178 6.76 34.48 -22.31
CA HIS A 178 6.86 34.52 -23.76
C HIS A 178 5.45 34.50 -24.37
N PHE A 179 5.30 35.21 -25.49
CA PHE A 179 4.07 35.71 -26.14
C PHE A 179 3.59 37.06 -25.59
N SER A 180 3.40 38.12 -26.37
CA SER A 180 3.53 38.35 -27.82
C SER A 180 3.39 39.86 -28.05
N LYS A 181 4.09 40.43 -29.03
CA LYS A 181 3.60 41.63 -29.75
C LYS A 181 3.97 41.54 -31.22
N THR A 182 2.96 41.23 -32.03
CA THR A 182 2.87 41.60 -33.44
C THR A 182 2.90 43.12 -33.59
N LEU A 183 3.46 43.66 -34.67
CA LEU A 183 2.79 44.58 -35.60
C LEU A 183 3.73 45.07 -36.72
N ARG A 184 3.31 44.76 -37.96
CA ARG A 184 3.35 45.54 -39.21
C ARG A 184 4.47 46.56 -39.41
N THR A 185 5.20 46.41 -40.52
CA THR A 185 5.26 47.45 -41.56
C THR A 185 5.38 46.80 -42.94
N ASN A 186 4.48 47.17 -43.85
CA ASN A 186 4.69 47.14 -45.29
C ASN A 186 3.84 48.27 -45.86
N PRO A 187 4.45 49.21 -46.59
CA PRO A 187 3.83 49.62 -47.85
C PRO A 187 4.87 49.85 -48.98
N THR A 188 4.68 49.09 -50.07
CA THR A 188 4.39 49.56 -51.45
C THR A 188 5.26 50.65 -52.12
N VAL A 189 5.98 50.21 -53.17
CA VAL A 189 6.19 50.79 -54.54
C VAL A 189 6.95 52.11 -54.71
N ARG A 190 8.07 52.02 -55.46
CA ARG A 190 8.26 52.66 -56.78
C ARG A 190 9.29 51.90 -57.61
#